data_AF-A0A9C9VJM0-F1
#
_entry.id   AF-A0A9C9VJM0-F1
#
_cell.length_a   1.000
_cell.length_b   1.000
_cell.length_c   1.000
_cell.angle_alpha   90.00
_cell.angle_beta   90.00
_cell.angle_gamma   90.00
#
_symmetry.space_group_name_H-M   'P 1'
#
loop_
_entity.id
_entity.type
_entity.pdbx_description
1 polymer ?
#
loop_
_entity_poly.entity_id
_entity_poly.type
_entity_poly.pdbx_seq_one_letter_code
_entity_poly.pdbx_strand_id
1 'polypeptide(L)'
;MKKKSDKKELKQFLIFTVAGKKFAIELDYITEIGEYMEIMIVPRAKKYILGVINLRGIIVPVISLRKRFKLSEDKITKDTGLIYIKKDDVIYGIM
;
A
#
# COMPACT_ATOMS: atom_id res chain seq x y z
N MET A 1 -4.89 -19.25 41.98
CA MET A 1 -5.49 -19.07 40.63
C MET A 1 -5.09 -17.69 40.10
N LYS A 2 -4.21 -17.62 39.09
CA LYS A 2 -3.83 -16.36 38.43
C LYS A 2 -4.91 -15.99 37.42
N LYS A 3 -5.58 -14.83 37.62
CA LYS A 3 -6.50 -14.23 36.65
C LYS A 3 -5.74 -14.00 35.33
N LYS A 4 -6.11 -14.73 34.27
CA LYS A 4 -5.73 -14.36 32.90
C LYS A 4 -6.37 -13.01 32.62
N SER A 5 -5.56 -11.98 32.48
CA SER A 5 -6.01 -10.67 32.03
C SER A 5 -6.30 -10.81 30.54
N ASP A 6 -7.57 -10.75 30.14
CA ASP A 6 -7.98 -10.58 28.74
C ASP A 6 -7.51 -9.21 28.26
N LYS A 7 -6.23 -9.10 27.88
CA LYS A 7 -5.73 -7.95 27.14
C LYS A 7 -6.32 -8.06 25.73
N LYS A 8 -7.44 -7.38 25.50
CA LYS A 8 -7.90 -7.06 24.14
C LYS A 8 -6.81 -6.20 23.49
N GLU A 9 -6.02 -6.80 22.60
CA GLU A 9 -5.05 -6.04 21.82
C GLU A 9 -5.79 -5.06 20.93
N LEU A 10 -5.54 -3.76 21.14
CA LEU A 10 -6.10 -2.69 20.32
C LEU A 10 -5.37 -2.69 18.98
N LYS A 11 -6.04 -3.18 17.94
CA LYS A 11 -5.53 -3.08 16.57
C LYS A 11 -5.64 -1.65 16.07
N GLN A 12 -4.56 -1.14 15.50
CA GLN A 12 -4.49 0.18 14.88
C GLN A 12 -4.48 0.05 13.36
N PHE A 13 -5.12 1.00 12.68
CA PHE A 13 -5.30 0.98 11.24
C PHE A 13 -5.02 2.35 10.63
N LEU A 14 -4.37 2.36 9.46
CA LEU A 14 -4.37 3.53 8.58
C LEU A 14 -5.62 3.49 7.71
N ILE A 15 -6.38 4.58 7.71
CA ILE A 15 -7.53 4.77 6.82
C ILE A 15 -7.10 5.65 5.64
N PHE A 16 -7.39 5.20 4.42
CA PHE A 16 -7.07 5.92 3.19
C PHE A 16 -8.19 5.78 2.16
N THR A 17 -8.14 6.57 1.09
CA THR A 17 -9.21 6.63 0.09
C THR A 17 -8.72 6.14 -1.27
N VAL A 18 -9.47 5.21 -1.88
CA VAL A 18 -9.24 4.73 -3.25
C VAL A 18 -10.53 4.90 -4.04
N ALA A 19 -10.48 5.71 -5.11
CA ALA A 19 -11.64 6.03 -5.96
C ALA A 19 -12.90 6.44 -5.15
N GLY A 20 -12.71 7.30 -4.14
CA GLY A 20 -13.79 7.81 -3.30
C GLY A 20 -14.30 6.85 -2.20
N LYS A 21 -13.73 5.65 -2.10
CA LYS A 21 -14.07 4.66 -1.06
C LYS A 21 -12.99 4.60 0.00
N LYS A 22 -13.39 4.50 1.27
CA LYS A 22 -12.46 4.33 2.40
C LYS A 22 -12.02 2.88 2.51
N PHE A 23 -10.72 2.68 2.64
CA PHE A 23 -10.07 1.41 2.94
C PHE A 23 -9.25 1.56 4.21
N ALA A 24 -8.88 0.42 4.79
CA ALA A 24 -8.02 0.39 5.96
C ALA A 24 -7.00 -0.74 5.85
N ILE A 25 -5.81 -0.52 6.40
CA ILE A 25 -4.77 -1.55 6.56
C ILE A 25 -4.22 -1.47 7.99
N GLU A 26 -3.94 -2.62 8.60
CA GLU A 26 -3.32 -2.69 9.94
C GLU A 26 -1.94 -2.00 9.88
N LEU A 27 -1.65 -1.17 10.89
CA LEU A 27 -0.39 -0.41 10.93
C LEU A 27 0.84 -1.33 10.92
N ASP A 28 0.73 -2.54 11.45
CA ASP A 28 1.82 -3.53 11.52
C ASP A 28 2.38 -3.92 10.15
N TYR A 29 1.61 -3.75 9.07
CA TYR A 29 2.09 -4.01 7.71
C TYR A 29 2.79 -2.81 7.08
N ILE A 30 2.64 -1.60 7.62
CA ILE A 30 3.09 -0.37 6.97
C ILE A 30 4.53 -0.07 7.36
N THR A 31 5.39 0.17 6.37
CA THR A 31 6.77 0.60 6.61
C THR A 31 6.92 2.11 6.58
N GLU A 32 6.33 2.77 5.58
CA GLU A 32 6.27 4.23 5.49
C GLU A 32 5.15 4.67 4.54
N ILE A 33 4.80 5.96 4.59
CA ILE A 33 3.88 6.61 3.64
C ILE A 33 4.71 7.66 2.92
N GLY A 34 4.72 7.60 1.59
CA GLY A 34 5.46 8.55 0.76
C GLY A 34 4.54 9.27 -0.23
N GLU A 35 5.08 10.34 -0.80
CA GLU A 35 4.47 11.01 -1.94
C GLU A 35 4.55 10.12 -3.19
N TYR A 36 3.77 10.46 -4.22
CA TYR A 36 3.88 9.83 -5.52
C TYR A 36 5.31 9.97 -6.09
N MET A 37 5.86 8.88 -6.58
CA MET A 37 7.15 8.83 -7.28
C MET A 37 6.93 8.34 -8.72
N GLU A 38 7.81 8.74 -9.63
CA GLU A 38 7.75 8.25 -11.01
C GLU A 38 7.97 6.73 -11.08
N ILE A 39 7.02 6.03 -11.71
CA ILE A 39 7.00 4.57 -11.78
C ILE A 39 7.61 4.11 -13.11
N MET A 40 8.64 3.26 -13.01
CA MET A 40 9.26 2.63 -14.17
C MET A 40 8.44 1.40 -14.59
N ILE A 41 7.90 1.45 -15.80
CA ILE A 41 7.00 0.40 -16.32
C ILE A 41 7.75 -0.91 -16.52
N VAL A 42 7.17 -2.01 -16.03
CA VAL A 42 7.69 -3.36 -16.24
C VAL A 42 6.95 -4.02 -17.41
N PRO A 43 7.64 -4.44 -18.49
CA PRO A 43 7.02 -5.14 -19.60
C PRO A 43 6.32 -6.43 -19.18
N ARG A 44 5.17 -6.74 -19.80
CA ARG A 44 4.38 -7.97 -19.57
C ARG A 44 3.89 -8.15 -18.12
N ALA A 45 3.95 -7.11 -17.29
CA ALA A 45 3.38 -7.14 -15.95
C ALA A 45 1.84 -7.26 -16.02
N LYS A 46 1.25 -7.78 -14.95
CA LYS A 46 -0.22 -7.80 -14.82
C LYS A 46 -0.75 -6.37 -14.81
N LYS A 47 -1.93 -6.12 -15.37
CA LYS A 47 -2.51 -4.77 -15.52
C LYS A 47 -2.57 -3.93 -14.24
N TYR A 48 -2.65 -4.56 -13.07
CA TYR A 48 -2.70 -3.87 -11.77
C TYR A 48 -1.33 -3.54 -11.18
N ILE A 49 -0.25 -4.04 -11.79
CA ILE A 49 1.13 -3.67 -11.47
C ILE A 49 1.46 -2.47 -12.35
N LEU A 50 1.69 -1.32 -11.74
CA LEU A 50 2.06 -0.10 -12.46
C LEU A 50 3.52 -0.17 -12.94
N GLY A 51 4.36 -0.86 -12.18
CA GLY A 51 5.77 -1.03 -12.48
C GLY A 51 6.58 -1.17 -11.20
N VAL A 52 7.75 -0.56 -11.19
CA VAL A 52 8.65 -0.49 -10.02
C VAL A 52 9.10 0.93 -9.76
N ILE A 53 9.47 1.22 -8.52
CA ILE A 53 10.17 2.44 -8.13
C ILE A 53 11.46 2.09 -7.41
N ASN A 54 12.40 3.04 -7.38
CA ASN A 54 13.60 2.93 -6.58
C ASN A 54 13.41 3.68 -5.25
N LEU A 55 13.20 2.93 -4.17
CA LEU A 55 13.06 3.45 -2.82
C LEU A 55 14.39 3.26 -2.07
N ARG A 56 15.20 4.33 -2.01
CA ARG A 56 16.51 4.34 -1.32
C ARG A 56 17.44 3.17 -1.70
N GLY A 57 17.47 2.83 -2.99
CA GLY A 57 18.28 1.71 -3.53
C GLY A 57 17.54 0.38 -3.59
N ILE A 58 16.33 0.29 -3.05
CA ILE A 58 15.49 -0.92 -3.06
C ILE A 58 14.47 -0.80 -4.19
N ILE A 59 14.43 -1.80 -5.08
CA ILE A 59 13.42 -1.88 -6.13
C ILE A 59 12.11 -2.37 -5.54
N VAL A 60 11.11 -1.50 -5.52
CA VAL A 60 9.79 -1.77 -4.93
C VAL A 60 8.74 -1.86 -6.04
N PRO A 61 8.04 -2.99 -6.19
CA PRO A 61 6.90 -3.09 -7.09
C PRO A 61 5.73 -2.22 -6.61
N VAL A 62 5.12 -1.48 -7.52
CA VAL A 62 3.97 -0.63 -7.24
C VAL A 62 2.69 -1.22 -7.83
N ILE A 63 1.68 -1.36 -6.98
CA ILE A 63 0.37 -1.93 -7.30
C ILE A 63 -0.67 -0.80 -7.26
N SER A 64 -1.45 -0.66 -8.34
CA SER A 64 -2.67 0.16 -8.30
C SER A 64 -3.81 -0.64 -7.67
N LEU A 65 -4.31 -0.16 -6.54
CA LEU A 65 -5.51 -0.70 -5.91
C LEU A 65 -6.74 -0.43 -6.76
N ARG A 66 -6.80 0.69 -7.47
CA ARG A 66 -7.90 0.97 -8.40
C ARG A 66 -7.98 -0.11 -9.49
N LYS A 67 -6.87 -0.40 -10.18
CA LYS A 67 -6.82 -1.44 -11.21
C LYS A 67 -7.02 -2.84 -10.60
N ARG A 68 -6.45 -3.09 -9.41
CA ARG A 68 -6.60 -4.38 -8.72
C ARG A 68 -8.06 -4.67 -8.36
N PHE A 69 -8.80 -3.66 -7.93
CA PHE A 69 -10.22 -3.77 -7.56
C PHE A 69 -11.17 -3.42 -8.71
N LYS A 70 -10.66 -3.25 -9.93
CA LYS A 70 -11.45 -2.92 -11.14
C LYS A 70 -12.31 -1.66 -10.95
N LEU A 71 -11.74 -0.66 -10.28
CA LEU A 71 -12.32 0.67 -10.09
C LEU A 71 -11.91 1.59 -11.26
N SER A 72 -12.29 2.87 -11.17
CA SER A 72 -11.91 3.89 -12.15
C SER A 72 -10.39 3.99 -12.31
N GLU A 73 -9.93 4.51 -13.45
CA GLU A 73 -8.50 4.60 -13.72
C GLU A 73 -7.76 5.46 -12.69
N ASP A 74 -6.45 5.22 -12.59
CA ASP A 74 -5.55 6.02 -11.78
C ASP A 74 -5.49 7.44 -12.33
N LYS A 75 -5.75 8.41 -11.47
CA LYS A 75 -5.55 9.82 -11.74
C LYS A 75 -4.64 10.36 -10.66
N ILE A 76 -3.42 10.71 -11.04
CA ILE A 76 -2.43 11.29 -10.13
C ILE A 76 -2.86 12.72 -9.82
N THR A 77 -2.98 13.03 -8.54
CA THR A 77 -3.29 14.34 -7.98
C THR A 77 -2.28 14.68 -6.89
N LYS A 78 -2.38 15.89 -6.32
CA LYS A 78 -1.56 16.29 -5.16
C LYS A 78 -1.79 15.41 -3.92
N ASP A 79 -2.94 14.75 -3.84
CA ASP A 79 -3.30 13.86 -2.74
C ASP A 79 -2.93 12.40 -3.02
N THR A 80 -2.28 12.11 -4.16
CA THR A 80 -1.82 10.76 -4.49
C THR A 80 -0.53 10.47 -3.75
N GLY A 81 -0.57 9.45 -2.89
CA GLY A 81 0.59 8.94 -2.17
C GLY A 81 0.78 7.45 -2.43
N LEU A 82 1.93 6.96 -1.98
CA LEU A 82 2.26 5.54 -1.94
C LEU A 82 2.31 5.09 -0.48
N ILE A 83 1.56 4.05 -0.16
CA ILE A 83 1.71 3.36 1.13
C ILE A 83 2.65 2.19 0.88
N TYR A 84 3.75 2.16 1.61
CA TYR A 84 4.70 1.06 1.54
C TYR A 84 4.34 0.03 2.60
N ILE A 85 4.14 -1.20 2.15
CA ILE A 85 3.76 -2.31 3.02
C ILE A 85 4.81 -3.41 2.94
N LYS A 86 5.14 -4.01 4.06
CA LYS A 86 5.99 -5.20 4.12
C LYS A 86 5.12 -6.42 4.37
N LYS A 87 5.29 -7.42 3.51
CA LYS A 87 4.74 -8.75 3.73
C LYS A 87 5.83 -9.77 3.49
N ASP A 88 6.01 -10.67 4.46
CA ASP A 88 7.17 -11.56 4.53
C ASP A 88 8.44 -10.70 4.49
N ASP A 89 9.35 -10.92 3.52
CA ASP A 89 10.56 -10.12 3.34
C ASP A 89 10.53 -9.19 2.13
N VAL A 90 9.34 -8.95 1.56
CA VAL A 90 9.16 -8.12 0.37
C VAL A 90 8.36 -6.85 0.71
N ILE A 91 8.87 -5.72 0.24
CA ILE A 91 8.18 -4.42 0.30
C ILE A 91 7.40 -4.22 -0.99
N TYR A 92 6.15 -3.76 -0.86
CA TYR A 92 5.28 -3.37 -1.97
C TYR A 92 4.83 -1.92 -1.77
N GLY A 93 4.75 -1.17 -2.85
CA GLY A 93 4.02 0.11 -2.88
C GLY A 93 2.58 -0.13 -3.30
N ILE A 94 1.61 0.41 -2.57
CA ILE A 94 0.21 0.46 -2.98
C ILE A 94 -0.20 1.90 -3.26
N MET A 95 -0.88 2.10 -4.39
CA MET A 95 -1.43 3.36 -4.88
C MET A 95 -2.95 3.28 -5.04
#